data_AF-A0A3D0S8W9-F1
#
_entry.id   AF-A0A3D0S8W9-F1
#
_cell.length_a   1.000
_cell.length_b   1.000
_cell.length_c   1.000
_cell.angle_alpha   90.00
_cell.angle_beta   90.00
_cell.angle_gamma   90.00
#
_symmetry.space_group_name_H-M   'P 1'
#
loop_
_entity.id
_entity.type
_entity.pdbx_description
1 polymer ?
#
loop_
_entity_poly.entity_id
_entity_poly.type
_entity_poly.pdbx_seq_one_letter_code
_entity_poly.pdbx_strand_id
1 'polypeptide(L)'
;MGDPAEIDSGHNWEDQRSTYDALRATCAVAREDGTWLVLRHAEVVAAATDAEAFSSKVTARRAIPNSLDGTDHAAYRALVDRYLTEERVAREEPQCRAHAAAIVDALPRGETVKTIAQIGTPYAVRTQSTWLGWPADLEEELIAWIRDNHAATRSGDRQRTAEVAERFDQMIRVLLETRRGAPTTDVTSELLNDTVEGGRPLTTEEIVSILRNWTAGDLGSLATSVGVIVHFLATNPNIQRDVRTLVAASDRAALAAAAEEILRIDDPFVSNRRVATRAVNLGGEEIA
;
A
#
# COMPACT_ATOMS: atom_id res chain seq x y z
N MET A 1 -8.30 -35.33 -14.79
CA MET A 1 -7.75 -33.98 -14.55
C MET A 1 -8.62 -33.08 -15.38
N GLY A 2 -9.56 -32.38 -14.75
CA GLY A 2 -10.38 -31.42 -15.49
C GLY A 2 -9.49 -30.27 -15.93
N ASP A 3 -9.80 -29.64 -17.06
CA ASP A 3 -9.19 -28.34 -17.39
C ASP A 3 -9.42 -27.38 -16.20
N PRO A 4 -8.46 -26.48 -15.90
CA PRO A 4 -8.71 -25.42 -14.93
C PRO A 4 -10.00 -24.72 -15.30
N ALA A 5 -10.82 -24.35 -14.31
CA ALA A 5 -12.00 -23.53 -14.58
C ALA A 5 -11.53 -22.23 -15.23
N GLU A 6 -11.69 -22.12 -16.54
CA GLU A 6 -11.52 -20.88 -17.28
C GLU A 6 -12.71 -20.00 -16.90
N ILE A 7 -12.42 -18.93 -16.19
CA ILE A 7 -13.44 -18.02 -15.67
C ILE A 7 -13.75 -16.99 -16.76
N ASP A 8 -15.02 -16.84 -17.13
CA ASP A 8 -15.46 -15.80 -18.06
C ASP A 8 -15.29 -14.40 -17.44
N SER A 9 -14.71 -13.47 -18.20
CA SER A 9 -14.47 -12.06 -17.88
C SER A 9 -15.71 -11.25 -17.43
N GLY A 10 -16.92 -11.81 -17.57
CA GLY A 10 -18.22 -11.19 -17.28
C GLY A 10 -18.60 -11.08 -15.79
N HIS A 11 -17.65 -11.16 -14.86
CA HIS A 11 -17.93 -11.04 -13.42
C HIS A 11 -18.42 -9.64 -13.05
N ASN A 12 -19.36 -9.56 -12.10
CA ASN A 12 -19.79 -8.28 -11.55
C ASN A 12 -18.69 -7.71 -10.65
N TRP A 13 -17.79 -6.91 -11.24
CA TRP A 13 -16.73 -6.21 -10.53
C TRP A 13 -17.25 -5.11 -9.57
N GLU A 14 -18.57 -4.85 -9.51
CA GLU A 14 -19.15 -3.98 -8.48
C GLU A 14 -19.04 -4.60 -7.07
N ASP A 15 -19.00 -5.94 -6.95
CA ASP A 15 -18.72 -6.64 -5.68
C ASP A 15 -17.73 -7.81 -5.88
N GLN A 16 -16.46 -7.44 -5.94
CA GLN A 16 -15.33 -8.35 -6.09
C GLN A 16 -15.22 -9.37 -4.95
N ARG A 17 -15.68 -9.05 -3.73
CA ARG A 17 -15.61 -9.97 -2.58
C ARG A 17 -16.55 -11.14 -2.76
N SER A 18 -17.82 -10.85 -3.06
CA SER A 18 -18.83 -11.89 -3.32
C SER A 18 -18.41 -12.80 -4.48
N THR A 19 -17.80 -12.21 -5.52
CA THR A 19 -17.22 -12.96 -6.63
C THR A 19 -16.13 -13.93 -6.17
N TYR A 20 -15.14 -13.45 -5.40
CA TYR A 20 -14.06 -14.30 -4.89
C TYR A 20 -14.52 -15.35 -3.87
N ASP A 21 -15.55 -15.05 -3.08
CA ASP A 21 -16.16 -16.04 -2.17
C ASP A 21 -16.81 -17.19 -2.94
N ALA A 22 -17.56 -16.89 -4.00
CA ALA A 22 -18.15 -17.91 -4.87
C ALA A 22 -17.07 -18.79 -5.51
N LEU A 23 -16.00 -18.18 -6.04
CA LEU A 23 -14.90 -18.92 -6.68
C LEU A 23 -14.12 -19.78 -5.66
N ARG A 24 -13.80 -19.25 -4.47
CA ARG A 24 -13.13 -20.00 -3.40
C ARG A 24 -13.90 -21.25 -2.97
N ALA A 25 -15.23 -21.20 -3.03
CA ALA A 25 -16.07 -22.35 -2.69
C ALA A 25 -15.86 -23.51 -3.67
N THR A 26 -15.55 -23.23 -4.94
CA THR A 26 -15.43 -24.24 -5.99
C THR A 26 -13.99 -24.64 -6.31
N CYS A 27 -13.03 -23.72 -6.23
CA CYS A 27 -11.63 -23.98 -6.58
C CYS A 27 -10.64 -23.23 -5.67
N ALA A 28 -9.40 -23.73 -5.59
CA ALA A 28 -8.30 -23.07 -4.90
C ALA A 28 -7.51 -22.13 -5.81
N VAL A 29 -7.42 -22.51 -7.08
CA VAL A 29 -6.74 -21.82 -8.16
C VAL A 29 -7.67 -21.80 -9.37
N ALA A 30 -7.66 -20.70 -10.12
CA ALA A 30 -8.42 -20.56 -11.35
C ALA A 30 -7.61 -19.83 -12.42
N ARG A 31 -8.10 -19.84 -13.66
CA ARG A 31 -7.42 -19.19 -14.79
C ARG A 31 -8.34 -18.13 -15.42
N GLU A 32 -7.79 -16.95 -15.65
CA GLU A 32 -8.47 -15.80 -16.26
C GLU A 32 -7.47 -15.07 -17.17
N ASP A 33 -7.80 -14.89 -18.45
CA ASP A 33 -6.99 -14.15 -19.44
C ASP A 33 -5.49 -14.51 -19.45
N GLY A 34 -5.19 -15.80 -19.36
CA GLY A 34 -3.81 -16.30 -19.35
C GLY A 34 -3.05 -16.05 -18.05
N THR A 35 -3.72 -15.58 -16.99
CA THR A 35 -3.19 -15.41 -15.64
C THR A 35 -3.82 -16.41 -14.69
N TRP A 36 -3.08 -16.81 -13.66
CA TRP A 36 -3.57 -17.65 -12.58
C TRP A 36 -4.05 -16.80 -11.40
N LEU A 37 -5.28 -17.06 -10.96
CA LEU A 37 -5.86 -16.53 -9.74
C LEU A 37 -5.68 -17.55 -8.61
N VAL A 38 -4.99 -17.16 -7.55
CA VAL A 38 -4.84 -17.98 -6.33
C VAL A 38 -5.79 -17.44 -5.28
N LEU A 39 -6.78 -18.25 -4.89
CA LEU A 39 -7.98 -17.75 -4.21
C LEU A 39 -8.03 -18.14 -2.73
N ARG A 40 -7.60 -19.35 -2.39
CA ARG A 40 -7.68 -19.89 -1.02
C ARG A 40 -6.44 -19.54 -0.19
N HIS A 41 -6.65 -19.31 1.10
CA HIS A 41 -5.62 -18.85 2.03
C HIS A 41 -4.36 -19.73 2.02
N ALA A 42 -4.51 -21.06 2.06
CA ALA A 42 -3.37 -21.96 2.11
C ALA A 42 -2.47 -21.82 0.87
N GLU A 43 -3.07 -21.79 -0.33
CA GLU A 43 -2.35 -21.62 -1.59
C GLU A 43 -1.77 -20.22 -1.73
N VAL A 44 -2.47 -19.17 -1.29
CA VAL A 44 -1.94 -17.80 -1.27
C VAL A 44 -0.72 -17.71 -0.37
N VAL A 45 -0.77 -18.29 0.84
CA VAL A 45 0.37 -18.29 1.77
C VAL A 45 1.54 -19.10 1.19
N ALA A 46 1.28 -20.26 0.59
CA ALA A 46 2.32 -21.05 -0.05
C ALA A 46 3.01 -20.26 -1.17
N ALA A 47 2.25 -19.61 -2.05
CA ALA A 47 2.80 -18.79 -3.12
C ALA A 47 3.52 -17.53 -2.61
N ALA A 48 3.00 -16.89 -1.55
CA ALA A 48 3.59 -15.69 -0.98
C ALA A 48 4.90 -15.94 -0.22
N THR A 49 5.08 -17.15 0.32
CA THR A 49 6.26 -17.51 1.13
C THR A 49 7.34 -18.26 0.36
N ASP A 50 7.04 -18.82 -0.81
CA ASP A 50 8.02 -19.41 -1.73
C ASP A 50 8.49 -18.41 -2.79
N ALA A 51 9.34 -17.46 -2.37
CA ALA A 51 9.88 -16.41 -3.25
C ALA A 51 10.83 -16.94 -4.34
N GLU A 52 11.35 -18.17 -4.20
CA GLU A 52 12.15 -18.80 -5.24
C GLU A 52 11.26 -19.29 -6.39
N ALA A 53 10.10 -19.87 -6.07
CA ALA A 53 9.14 -20.35 -7.07
C ALA A 53 8.25 -19.23 -7.63
N PHE A 54 7.97 -18.19 -6.84
CA PHE A 54 7.08 -17.09 -7.19
C PHE A 54 7.79 -15.74 -7.06
N SER A 55 8.39 -15.29 -8.16
CA SER A 55 9.13 -14.03 -8.24
C SER A 55 8.21 -12.81 -8.15
N SER A 56 8.71 -11.73 -7.53
CA SER A 56 8.04 -10.43 -7.47
C SER A 56 8.39 -9.51 -8.64
N LYS A 57 9.19 -9.97 -9.62
CA LYS A 57 9.59 -9.22 -10.83
C LYS A 57 8.48 -9.17 -11.89
N VAL A 58 7.33 -8.62 -11.50
CA VAL A 58 6.11 -8.54 -12.33
C VAL A 58 6.02 -7.25 -13.17
N THR A 59 6.88 -6.27 -12.89
CA THR A 59 6.89 -4.94 -13.52
C THR A 59 8.27 -4.63 -14.10
N ALA A 60 8.29 -3.98 -15.26
CA ALA A 60 9.53 -3.48 -15.87
C ALA A 60 10.12 -2.29 -15.10
N ARG A 61 9.29 -1.52 -14.38
CA ARG A 61 9.76 -0.38 -13.59
C ARG A 61 10.22 -0.88 -12.23
N ARG A 62 11.48 -0.62 -11.90
CA ARG A 62 12.08 -0.95 -10.61
C ARG A 62 11.32 -0.27 -9.47
N ALA A 63 10.87 -1.07 -8.51
CA ALA A 63 10.21 -0.64 -7.28
C ALA A 63 10.94 -1.28 -6.09
N ILE A 64 11.95 -0.58 -5.57
CA ILE A 64 12.78 -1.09 -4.46
C ILE A 64 12.00 -1.03 -3.14
N PRO A 65 11.98 -2.10 -2.33
CA PRO A 65 12.51 -3.45 -2.59
C PRO A 65 11.48 -4.39 -3.27
N ASN A 66 10.22 -4.00 -3.36
CA ASN A 66 9.06 -4.84 -3.72
C ASN A 66 9.15 -5.57 -5.07
N SER A 67 9.92 -5.07 -6.04
CA SER A 67 10.11 -5.69 -7.36
C SER A 67 11.41 -6.49 -7.48
N LEU A 68 12.09 -6.78 -6.38
CA LEU A 68 13.36 -7.51 -6.32
C LEU A 68 13.16 -8.90 -5.72
N ASP A 69 14.10 -9.81 -5.96
CA ASP A 69 14.14 -11.14 -5.34
C ASP A 69 15.52 -11.39 -4.70
N GLY A 70 15.62 -12.44 -3.88
CA GLY A 70 16.90 -12.98 -3.40
C GLY A 70 17.75 -11.99 -2.61
N THR A 71 19.06 -11.98 -2.90
CA THR A 71 20.06 -11.17 -2.18
C THR A 71 19.83 -9.67 -2.36
N ASP A 72 19.43 -9.23 -3.56
CA ASP A 72 19.13 -7.83 -3.84
C ASP A 72 17.95 -7.37 -2.98
N HIS A 73 16.86 -8.15 -2.96
CA HIS A 73 15.72 -7.87 -2.10
C HIS A 73 16.16 -7.79 -0.63
N ALA A 74 16.89 -8.79 -0.13
CA ALA A 74 17.33 -8.83 1.26
C ALA A 74 18.17 -7.60 1.65
N ALA A 75 19.08 -7.16 0.79
CA ALA A 75 19.93 -6.00 1.03
C ALA A 75 19.12 -4.69 1.15
N TYR A 76 18.20 -4.44 0.20
CA TYR A 76 17.35 -3.24 0.26
C TYR A 76 16.28 -3.32 1.35
N ARG A 77 15.73 -4.50 1.61
CA ARG A 77 14.75 -4.71 2.67
C ARG A 77 15.37 -4.41 4.04
N ALA A 78 16.57 -4.90 4.30
CA ALA A 78 17.31 -4.61 5.53
C ALA A 78 17.57 -3.10 5.71
N LEU A 79 17.84 -2.37 4.62
CA LEU A 79 17.97 -0.91 4.66
C LEU A 79 16.65 -0.23 5.05
N VAL A 80 15.56 -0.58 4.35
CA VAL A 80 14.23 0.02 4.52
C VAL A 80 13.66 -0.27 5.91
N ASP A 81 13.81 -1.49 6.43
CA ASP A 81 13.25 -1.88 7.73
C ASP A 81 13.80 -1.05 8.90
N ARG A 82 15.00 -0.45 8.78
CA ARG A 82 15.56 0.44 9.80
C ARG A 82 14.76 1.72 10.01
N TYR A 83 13.98 2.14 9.01
CA TYR A 83 13.11 3.32 9.09
C TYR A 83 11.72 3.01 9.67
N LEU A 84 11.38 1.73 9.78
CA LEU A 84 10.06 1.23 10.18
C LEU A 84 10.11 0.38 11.46
N THR A 85 11.13 0.57 12.28
CA THR A 85 11.21 -0.08 13.59
C THR A 85 10.10 0.42 14.52
N GLU A 86 9.72 -0.40 15.51
CA GLU A 86 8.73 -0.01 16.53
C GLU A 86 9.07 1.33 17.18
N GLU A 87 10.36 1.56 17.48
CA GLU A 87 10.83 2.82 18.04
C GLU A 87 10.63 4.01 17.08
N ARG A 88 10.94 3.86 15.80
CA ARG A 88 10.73 4.91 14.78
C ARG A 88 9.24 5.24 14.65
N VAL A 89 8.40 4.22 14.53
CA VAL A 89 6.95 4.39 14.39
C VAL A 89 6.34 5.03 15.64
N ALA A 90 6.78 4.63 16.84
CA ALA A 90 6.30 5.20 18.09
C ALA A 90 6.62 6.70 18.24
N ARG A 91 7.74 7.17 17.66
CA ARG A 91 8.10 8.60 17.65
C ARG A 91 7.19 9.44 16.76
N GLU A 92 6.64 8.86 15.70
CA GLU A 92 5.72 9.54 14.78
C GLU A 92 4.27 9.56 15.29
N GLU A 93 3.88 8.64 16.18
CA GLU A 93 2.50 8.49 16.66
C GLU A 93 1.84 9.80 17.14
N PRO A 94 2.51 10.68 17.90
CA PRO A 94 1.89 11.93 18.34
C PRO A 94 1.53 12.86 17.18
N GLN A 95 2.35 12.88 16.12
CA GLN A 95 2.12 13.72 14.95
C GLN A 95 1.01 13.14 14.08
N CYS A 96 0.99 11.82 13.87
CA CYS A 96 -0.13 11.13 13.22
C CYS A 96 -1.45 11.45 13.93
N ARG A 97 -1.47 11.38 15.27
CA ARG A 97 -2.65 11.70 16.08
C ARG A 97 -3.08 13.16 15.92
N ALA A 98 -2.13 14.10 15.89
CA ALA A 98 -2.42 15.51 15.67
C ALA A 98 -3.03 15.77 14.28
N HIS A 99 -2.50 15.13 13.23
CA HIS A 99 -3.06 15.19 11.88
C HIS A 99 -4.48 14.66 11.83
N ALA A 100 -4.74 13.49 12.42
CA ALA A 100 -6.07 12.91 12.49
C ALA A 100 -7.08 13.84 13.19
N ALA A 101 -6.69 14.42 14.34
CA ALA A 101 -7.53 15.36 15.07
C ALA A 101 -7.85 16.61 14.24
N ALA A 102 -6.83 17.26 13.66
CA ALA A 102 -7.01 18.47 12.86
C ALA A 102 -7.90 18.23 11.64
N ILE A 103 -7.78 17.08 11.00
CA ILE A 103 -8.63 16.69 9.86
C ILE A 103 -10.09 16.53 10.32
N VAL A 104 -10.33 15.78 11.40
CA VAL A 104 -11.69 15.52 11.91
C VAL A 104 -12.35 16.79 12.45
N ASP A 105 -11.57 17.70 13.04
CA ASP A 105 -12.06 18.98 13.55
C ASP A 105 -12.48 19.95 12.45
N ALA A 106 -11.84 19.88 11.28
CA ALA A 106 -12.16 20.70 10.12
C ALA A 106 -13.36 20.19 9.30
N LEU A 107 -13.89 18.99 9.59
CA LEU A 107 -15.03 18.44 8.86
C LEU A 107 -16.34 19.20 9.15
N PRO A 108 -17.22 19.36 8.13
CA PRO A 108 -18.54 19.95 8.35
C PRO A 108 -19.38 19.07 9.29
N ARG A 109 -20.22 19.69 10.11
CA ARG A 109 -21.10 19.01 11.06
C ARG A 109 -22.51 18.90 10.50
N GLY A 110 -23.11 17.71 10.59
CA GLY A 110 -24.47 17.46 10.09
C GLY A 110 -24.57 17.27 8.56
N GLU A 111 -23.43 17.16 7.88
CA GLU A 111 -23.34 16.98 6.43
C GLU A 111 -22.73 15.62 6.06
N THR A 112 -22.93 15.21 4.81
CA THR A 112 -22.27 14.01 4.27
C THR A 112 -20.80 14.29 4.01
N VAL A 113 -19.93 13.39 4.47
CA VAL A 113 -18.48 13.48 4.27
C VAL A 113 -18.02 12.34 3.34
N LYS A 114 -17.20 12.68 2.36
CA LYS A 114 -16.48 11.71 1.51
C LYS A 114 -15.23 11.24 2.25
N THR A 115 -15.35 10.16 3.03
CA THR A 115 -14.30 9.67 3.93
C THR A 115 -12.91 9.60 3.29
N ILE A 116 -12.78 8.99 2.11
CA ILE A 116 -11.46 8.88 1.47
C ILE A 116 -10.91 10.26 1.12
N ALA A 117 -11.67 11.07 0.37
CA ALA A 117 -11.19 12.37 -0.12
C ALA A 117 -10.99 13.42 0.99
N GLN A 118 -11.80 13.38 2.05
CA GLN A 118 -11.81 14.40 3.11
C GLN A 118 -11.14 13.96 4.42
N ILE A 119 -10.84 12.66 4.59
CA ILE A 119 -10.19 12.13 5.80
C ILE A 119 -8.96 11.31 5.42
N GLY A 120 -9.14 10.23 4.67
CA GLY A 120 -8.08 9.27 4.37
C GLY A 120 -6.91 9.88 3.59
N THR A 121 -7.20 10.56 2.47
CA THR A 121 -6.16 11.15 1.62
C THR A 121 -5.39 12.27 2.33
N PRO A 122 -6.03 13.26 2.97
CA PRO A 122 -5.30 14.27 3.75
C PRO A 122 -4.48 13.64 4.89
N TYR A 123 -5.02 12.62 5.57
CA TYR A 123 -4.31 11.95 6.66
C TYR A 123 -3.04 11.24 6.17
N ALA A 124 -3.14 10.49 5.07
CA ALA A 124 -2.02 9.78 4.48
C ALA A 124 -0.93 10.77 4.01
N VAL A 125 -1.32 11.83 3.29
CA VAL A 125 -0.38 12.83 2.77
C VAL A 125 0.31 13.57 3.91
N ARG A 126 -0.42 14.08 4.90
CA ARG A 126 0.17 14.83 6.01
C ARG A 126 1.12 13.98 6.84
N THR A 127 0.68 12.79 7.22
CA THR A 127 1.48 11.86 8.03
C THR A 127 2.77 11.50 7.31
N GLN A 128 2.68 11.14 6.03
CA GLN A 128 3.85 10.75 5.27
C GLN A 128 4.78 11.91 4.97
N SER A 129 4.26 13.07 4.55
CA SER A 129 5.09 14.25 4.33
C SER A 129 5.84 14.62 5.61
N THR A 130 5.18 14.54 6.77
CA THR A 130 5.84 14.83 8.04
C THR A 130 6.94 13.82 8.36
N TRP A 131 6.65 12.52 8.25
CA TRP A 131 7.64 11.45 8.46
C TRP A 131 8.85 11.59 7.54
N LEU A 132 8.63 11.92 6.26
CA LEU A 132 9.70 12.12 5.27
C LEU A 132 10.42 13.47 5.41
N GLY A 133 9.92 14.38 6.25
CA GLY A 133 10.38 15.77 6.37
C GLY A 133 10.05 16.66 5.17
N TRP A 134 9.08 16.28 4.36
CA TRP A 134 8.62 17.06 3.22
C TRP A 134 7.82 18.28 3.69
N PRO A 135 7.95 19.42 3.00
CA PRO A 135 7.29 20.65 3.40
C PRO A 135 5.76 20.53 3.24
N ALA A 136 5.02 21.17 4.15
CA ALA A 136 3.56 21.05 4.22
C ALA A 136 2.83 21.67 3.01
N ASP A 137 3.46 22.59 2.30
CA ASP A 137 2.91 23.21 1.08
C ASP A 137 2.79 22.25 -0.11
N LEU A 138 3.44 21.07 -0.05
CA LEU A 138 3.24 20.01 -1.02
C LEU A 138 1.91 19.25 -0.87
N GLU A 139 1.15 19.47 0.22
CA GLU A 139 -0.08 18.71 0.48
C GLU A 139 -1.04 18.75 -0.71
N GLU A 140 -1.34 19.94 -1.24
CA GLU A 140 -2.28 20.09 -2.36
C GLU A 140 -1.76 19.42 -3.65
N GLU A 141 -0.46 19.55 -3.92
CA GLU A 141 0.18 18.97 -5.10
C GLU A 141 0.16 17.43 -5.04
N LEU A 142 0.46 16.86 -3.87
CA LEU A 142 0.43 15.41 -3.63
C LEU A 142 -1.00 14.85 -3.70
N ILE A 143 -1.99 15.54 -3.13
CA ILE A 143 -3.40 15.15 -3.25
C ILE A 143 -3.85 15.16 -4.71
N ALA A 144 -3.50 16.22 -5.45
CA ALA A 144 -3.79 16.30 -6.88
C ALA A 144 -3.11 15.16 -7.65
N TRP A 145 -1.85 14.87 -7.32
CA TRP A 145 -1.10 13.78 -7.93
C TRP A 145 -1.76 12.41 -7.67
N ILE A 146 -2.17 12.10 -6.43
CA ILE A 146 -2.85 10.84 -6.09
C ILE A 146 -4.11 10.66 -6.95
N ARG A 147 -4.93 11.71 -7.06
CA ARG A 147 -6.15 11.69 -7.87
C ARG A 147 -5.85 11.42 -9.35
N ASP A 148 -4.85 12.11 -9.89
CA ASP A 148 -4.45 11.96 -11.29
C ASP A 148 -3.85 10.59 -11.58
N ASN A 149 -3.08 10.03 -10.63
CA ASN A 149 -2.52 8.68 -10.70
C ASN A 149 -3.62 7.64 -10.73
N HIS A 150 -4.60 7.71 -9.81
CA HIS A 150 -5.76 6.83 -9.84
C HIS A 150 -6.57 6.94 -11.13
N ALA A 151 -6.75 8.15 -11.66
CA ALA A 151 -7.45 8.35 -12.92
C ALA A 151 -6.69 7.75 -14.11
N ALA A 152 -5.36 7.89 -14.14
CA ALA A 152 -4.50 7.32 -15.18
C ALA A 152 -4.46 5.79 -15.13
N THR A 153 -4.39 5.19 -13.93
CA THR A 153 -4.45 3.74 -13.77
C THR A 153 -5.79 3.19 -14.27
N ARG A 154 -6.91 3.83 -13.89
CA ARG A 154 -8.25 3.39 -14.34
C ARG A 154 -8.48 3.55 -15.84
N SER A 155 -7.81 4.51 -16.49
CA SER A 155 -7.99 4.70 -17.94
C SER A 155 -7.26 3.64 -18.77
N GLY A 156 -6.34 2.86 -18.19
CA GLY A 156 -5.50 1.91 -18.93
C GLY A 156 -4.53 2.58 -19.92
N ASP A 157 -4.43 3.90 -19.90
CA ASP A 157 -3.58 4.67 -20.79
C ASP A 157 -2.15 4.66 -20.25
N ARG A 158 -1.31 3.84 -20.90
CA ARG A 158 0.09 3.66 -20.54
C ARG A 158 0.90 4.96 -20.65
N GLN A 159 0.60 5.82 -21.63
CA GLN A 159 1.30 7.08 -21.78
C GLN A 159 0.95 8.02 -20.63
N ARG A 160 -0.35 8.18 -20.34
CA ARG A 160 -0.80 9.00 -19.21
C ARG A 160 -0.27 8.51 -17.87
N THR A 161 -0.21 7.19 -17.65
CA THR A 161 0.37 6.61 -16.44
C THR A 161 1.86 6.92 -16.34
N ALA A 162 2.60 6.83 -17.43
CA ALA A 162 4.02 7.17 -17.47
C ALA A 162 4.24 8.67 -17.15
N GLU A 163 3.45 9.57 -17.75
CA GLU A 163 3.53 11.02 -17.52
C GLU A 163 3.26 11.39 -16.05
N VAL A 164 2.19 10.84 -15.45
CA VAL A 164 1.88 11.12 -14.04
C VAL A 164 2.98 10.61 -13.12
N ALA A 165 3.56 9.45 -13.43
CA ALA A 165 4.59 8.87 -12.61
C ALA A 165 5.98 9.51 -12.81
N GLU A 166 6.23 10.15 -13.95
CA GLU A 166 7.42 10.99 -14.18
C GLU A 166 7.31 12.31 -13.40
N ARG A 167 6.12 12.93 -13.38
CA ARG A 167 5.87 14.12 -12.56
C ARG A 167 6.18 13.85 -11.07
N PHE A 168 5.88 12.64 -10.59
CA PHE A 168 6.22 12.23 -9.23
C PHE A 168 7.72 12.13 -9.00
N ASP A 169 8.44 11.48 -9.91
CA ASP A 169 9.89 11.34 -9.84
C ASP A 169 10.56 12.72 -9.85
N GLN A 170 10.04 13.66 -10.65
CA GLN A 170 10.54 15.03 -10.68
C GLN A 170 10.32 15.77 -9.35
N MET A 171 9.16 15.62 -8.70
CA MET A 171 8.92 16.18 -7.36
C MET A 171 9.94 15.65 -6.35
N ILE A 172 10.20 14.34 -6.35
CA ILE A 172 11.21 13.73 -5.47
C ILE A 172 12.60 14.31 -5.79
N ARG A 173 12.98 14.44 -7.05
CA ARG A 173 14.29 14.99 -7.43
C ARG A 173 14.49 16.41 -6.92
N VAL A 174 13.46 17.26 -7.01
CA VAL A 174 13.49 18.61 -6.44
C VAL A 174 13.71 18.54 -4.91
N LEU A 175 12.98 17.68 -4.22
CA LEU A 175 13.13 17.48 -2.77
C LEU A 175 14.53 16.99 -2.37
N LEU A 176 15.14 16.11 -3.16
CA LEU A 176 16.50 15.65 -2.95
C LEU A 176 17.53 16.77 -3.18
N GLU A 177 17.34 17.59 -4.21
CA GLU A 177 18.26 18.69 -4.50
C GLU A 177 18.26 19.72 -3.38
N THR A 178 17.10 20.07 -2.82
CA THR A 178 17.02 21.02 -1.68
C THR A 178 17.76 20.54 -0.42
N ARG A 179 18.03 19.24 -0.31
CA ARG A 179 18.73 18.63 0.82
C ARG A 179 20.23 18.46 0.58
N ARG A 180 20.70 18.54 -0.66
CA ARG A 180 22.13 18.41 -0.99
C ARG A 180 22.92 19.56 -0.36
N GLY A 181 23.79 19.22 0.58
CA GLY A 181 24.62 20.21 1.29
C GLY A 181 23.89 21.00 2.37
N ALA A 182 22.60 20.73 2.62
CA ALA A 182 21.83 21.35 3.69
C ALA A 182 21.92 20.51 4.99
N PRO A 183 22.08 21.12 6.17
CA PRO A 183 22.11 20.41 7.45
C PRO A 183 20.69 20.04 7.90
N THR A 184 20.02 19.18 7.15
CA THR A 184 18.69 18.65 7.49
C THR A 184 18.83 17.25 8.08
N THR A 185 17.96 16.90 9.02
CA THR A 185 18.02 15.62 9.78
C THR A 185 16.73 14.83 9.63
N ASP A 186 16.00 15.00 8.53
CA ASP A 186 14.78 14.25 8.24
C ASP A 186 15.06 12.90 7.57
N VAL A 187 14.04 12.04 7.49
CA VAL A 187 14.14 10.69 6.89
C VAL A 187 14.63 10.73 5.45
N THR A 188 14.23 11.74 4.66
CA THR A 188 14.71 11.87 3.28
C THR A 188 16.22 12.17 3.25
N SER A 189 16.71 13.01 4.17
CA SER A 189 18.13 13.32 4.33
C SER A 189 18.94 12.16 4.93
N GLU A 190 18.36 11.39 5.84
CA GLU A 190 18.96 10.14 6.32
C GLU A 190 19.15 9.16 5.14
N LEU A 191 18.11 8.94 4.34
CA LEU A 191 18.15 8.06 3.17
C LEU A 191 19.18 8.52 2.12
N LEU A 192 19.31 9.83 1.91
CA LEU A 192 20.29 10.42 0.99
C LEU A 192 21.75 10.08 1.37
N ASN A 193 22.01 9.91 2.66
CA ASN A 193 23.34 9.59 3.20
C ASN A 193 23.51 8.11 3.54
N ASP A 194 22.49 7.29 3.28
CA ASP A 194 22.49 5.88 3.63
C ASP A 194 23.28 5.05 2.63
N THR A 195 23.64 3.85 3.07
CA THR A 195 24.40 2.88 2.28
C THR A 195 23.66 1.56 2.23
N VAL A 196 23.78 0.88 1.09
CA VAL A 196 23.35 -0.49 0.87
C VAL A 196 24.58 -1.38 0.76
N GLU A 197 24.40 -2.70 0.86
CA GLU A 197 25.38 -3.77 0.61
C GLU A 197 26.87 -3.37 0.58
N GLY A 198 27.61 -3.73 1.64
CA GLY A 198 29.05 -3.45 1.71
C GLY A 198 29.41 -1.98 1.90
N GLY A 199 28.45 -1.12 2.27
CA GLY A 199 28.68 0.30 2.53
C GLY A 199 28.64 1.16 1.26
N ARG A 200 28.08 0.66 0.16
CA ARG A 200 27.91 1.41 -1.08
C ARG A 200 26.84 2.49 -0.91
N PRO A 201 27.13 3.77 -1.21
CA PRO A 201 26.11 4.81 -1.23
C PRO A 201 24.98 4.49 -2.21
N LEU A 202 23.75 4.85 -1.84
CA LEU A 202 22.62 4.74 -2.75
C LEU A 202 22.78 5.69 -3.94
N THR A 203 22.43 5.23 -5.14
CA THR A 203 22.31 6.12 -6.30
C THR A 203 21.05 6.97 -6.21
N THR A 204 21.01 8.12 -6.89
CA THR A 204 19.80 8.96 -6.93
C THR A 204 18.58 8.20 -7.44
N GLU A 205 18.73 7.34 -8.45
CA GLU A 205 17.63 6.52 -8.97
C GLU A 205 17.11 5.49 -7.95
N GLU A 206 18.00 4.94 -7.12
CA GLU A 206 17.62 4.04 -6.03
C GLU A 206 16.83 4.78 -4.95
N ILE A 207 17.28 5.97 -4.56
CA ILE A 207 16.57 6.81 -3.59
C ILE A 207 15.19 7.22 -4.13
N VAL A 208 15.11 7.69 -5.38
CA VAL A 208 13.84 8.01 -6.04
C VAL A 208 12.93 6.80 -6.08
N SER A 209 13.46 5.61 -6.37
CA SER A 209 12.66 4.38 -6.35
C SER A 209 12.14 4.03 -4.97
N ILE A 210 12.94 4.19 -3.90
CA ILE A 210 12.53 3.88 -2.52
C ILE A 210 11.46 4.88 -2.07
N LEU A 211 11.71 6.18 -2.26
CA LEU A 211 10.76 7.24 -1.89
C LEU A 211 9.44 7.09 -2.65
N ARG A 212 9.49 6.75 -3.95
CA ARG A 212 8.29 6.42 -4.72
C ARG A 212 7.54 5.22 -4.15
N ASN A 213 8.24 4.16 -3.77
CA ASN A 213 7.59 3.00 -3.19
C ASN A 213 6.90 3.32 -1.86
N TRP A 214 7.59 4.04 -0.97
CA TRP A 214 7.00 4.51 0.29
C TRP A 214 5.80 5.42 0.07
N THR A 215 5.76 6.23 -0.98
CA THR A 215 4.72 7.26 -1.14
C THR A 215 3.61 6.83 -2.08
N ALA A 216 3.91 6.69 -3.37
CA ALA A 216 2.95 6.30 -4.39
C ALA A 216 2.28 4.95 -4.09
N GLY A 217 3.01 4.01 -3.46
CA GLY A 217 2.50 2.71 -3.04
C GLY A 217 1.58 2.77 -1.81
N ASP A 218 1.91 3.60 -0.81
CA ASP A 218 1.26 3.53 0.49
C ASP A 218 0.17 4.60 0.70
N LEU A 219 0.22 5.74 0.00
CA LEU A 219 -0.75 6.84 0.19
C LEU A 219 -2.19 6.42 -0.12
N GLY A 220 -2.39 5.76 -1.27
CA GLY A 220 -3.72 5.29 -1.67
C GLY A 220 -4.25 4.23 -0.71
N SER A 221 -3.35 3.38 -0.22
CA SER A 221 -3.67 2.27 0.65
C SER A 221 -4.08 2.73 2.04
N LEU A 222 -3.28 3.60 2.68
CA LEU A 222 -3.61 4.23 3.95
C LEU A 222 -4.95 4.98 3.88
N ALA A 223 -5.17 5.74 2.82
CA ALA A 223 -6.42 6.48 2.61
C ALA A 223 -7.63 5.53 2.50
N THR A 224 -7.45 4.40 1.83
CA THR A 224 -8.52 3.40 1.65
C THR A 224 -8.77 2.62 2.94
N SER A 225 -7.74 2.27 3.73
CA SER A 225 -7.91 1.67 5.06
C SER A 225 -8.78 2.53 5.98
N VAL A 226 -8.57 3.85 5.99
CA VAL A 226 -9.43 4.77 6.74
C VAL A 226 -10.87 4.74 6.20
N GLY A 227 -11.02 4.71 4.88
CA GLY A 227 -12.31 4.53 4.20
C GLY A 227 -13.06 3.29 4.66
N VAL A 228 -12.40 2.14 4.63
CA VAL A 228 -12.92 0.83 5.05
C VAL A 228 -13.35 0.87 6.52
N ILE A 229 -12.49 1.34 7.43
CA ILE A 229 -12.77 1.34 8.85
C ILE A 229 -13.99 2.22 9.17
N VAL A 230 -14.05 3.43 8.61
CA VAL A 230 -15.18 4.33 8.82
C VAL A 230 -16.45 3.78 8.20
N HIS A 231 -16.38 3.18 7.00
CA HIS A 231 -17.52 2.55 6.37
C HIS A 231 -18.08 1.41 7.22
N PHE A 232 -17.22 0.50 7.68
CA PHE A 232 -17.61 -0.62 8.53
C PHE A 232 -18.29 -0.14 9.82
N LEU A 233 -17.70 0.84 10.51
CA LEU A 233 -18.29 1.37 11.74
C LEU A 233 -19.58 2.17 11.50
N ALA A 234 -19.75 2.77 10.32
CA ALA A 234 -20.99 3.47 9.96
C ALA A 234 -22.14 2.50 9.64
N THR A 235 -21.83 1.32 9.08
CA THR A 235 -22.81 0.30 8.72
C THR A 235 -23.04 -0.75 9.81
N ASN A 236 -22.24 -0.75 10.88
CA ASN A 236 -22.36 -1.67 12.03
C ASN A 236 -22.50 -0.92 13.37
N PRO A 237 -23.70 -0.38 13.71
CA PRO A 237 -23.89 0.47 14.90
C PRO A 237 -23.58 -0.20 16.24
N ASN A 238 -23.76 -1.52 16.35
CA ASN A 238 -23.42 -2.27 17.56
C ASN A 238 -21.91 -2.30 17.79
N ILE A 239 -21.14 -2.66 16.75
CA ILE A 239 -19.68 -2.66 16.82
C ILE A 239 -19.14 -1.24 17.04
N GLN A 240 -19.77 -0.23 16.42
CA GLN A 240 -19.41 1.17 16.69
C GLN A 240 -19.55 1.54 18.18
N ARG A 241 -20.60 1.06 18.86
CA ARG A 241 -20.79 1.28 20.30
C ARG A 241 -19.70 0.60 21.12
N ASP A 242 -19.34 -0.62 20.77
CA ASP A 242 -18.29 -1.38 21.45
C ASP A 242 -16.93 -0.68 21.27
N VAL A 243 -16.59 -0.24 20.06
CA VAL A 243 -15.38 0.55 19.79
C VAL A 243 -15.36 1.86 20.58
N ARG A 244 -16.49 2.57 20.71
CA ARG A 244 -16.56 3.78 21.57
C ARG A 244 -16.27 3.48 23.03
N THR A 245 -16.68 2.31 23.52
CA THR A 245 -16.37 1.85 24.88
C THR A 245 -14.86 1.62 25.03
N LEU A 246 -14.22 1.00 24.04
CA LEU A 246 -12.76 0.81 24.02
C LEU A 246 -12.00 2.15 23.99
N VAL A 247 -12.48 3.12 23.20
CA VAL A 247 -11.91 4.49 23.16
C VAL A 247 -12.01 5.16 24.53
N ALA A 248 -13.18 5.09 25.18
CA ALA A 248 -13.37 5.68 26.51
C ALA A 248 -12.47 5.02 27.57
N ALA A 249 -12.20 3.72 27.43
CA ALA A 249 -11.27 2.97 28.28
C ALA A 249 -9.79 3.20 27.92
N SER A 250 -9.48 3.91 26.83
CA SER A 250 -8.12 4.05 26.28
C SER A 250 -7.42 2.70 25.98
N ASP A 251 -8.19 1.66 25.64
CA ASP A 251 -7.66 0.32 25.34
C ASP A 251 -7.08 0.27 23.92
N ARG A 252 -5.82 0.69 23.78
CA ARG A 252 -5.12 0.74 22.49
C ARG A 252 -4.95 -0.62 21.84
N ALA A 253 -4.75 -1.69 22.62
CA ALA A 253 -4.55 -3.03 22.09
C ALA A 253 -5.84 -3.58 21.48
N ALA A 254 -6.98 -3.41 22.16
CA ALA A 254 -8.27 -3.82 21.63
C ALA A 254 -8.69 -2.98 20.41
N LEU A 255 -8.37 -1.68 20.39
CA LEU A 255 -8.61 -0.82 19.22
C LEU A 255 -7.79 -1.26 18.01
N ALA A 256 -6.51 -1.61 18.21
CA ALA A 256 -5.67 -2.15 17.15
C ALA A 256 -6.25 -3.48 16.62
N ALA A 257 -6.62 -4.41 17.50
CA ALA A 257 -7.22 -5.69 17.11
C ALA A 257 -8.54 -5.50 16.33
N ALA A 258 -9.37 -4.53 16.73
CA ALA A 258 -10.59 -4.20 16.00
C ALA A 258 -10.30 -3.65 14.60
N ALA A 259 -9.30 -2.76 14.47
CA ALA A 259 -8.88 -2.24 13.17
C ALA A 259 -8.35 -3.35 12.26
N GLU A 260 -7.51 -4.25 12.78
CA GLU A 260 -6.99 -5.41 12.04
C GLU A 260 -8.12 -6.32 11.56
N GLU A 261 -9.10 -6.64 12.41
CA GLU A 261 -10.22 -7.51 12.02
C GLU A 261 -11.10 -6.85 10.95
N ILE A 262 -11.32 -5.54 11.02
CA ILE A 262 -12.07 -4.81 10.00
C ILE A 262 -11.33 -4.84 8.66
N LEU A 263 -10.01 -4.62 8.66
CA LEU A 263 -9.18 -4.68 7.46
C LEU A 263 -9.03 -6.12 6.93
N ARG A 264 -9.10 -7.15 7.78
CA ARG A 264 -9.14 -8.56 7.37
C ARG A 264 -10.45 -8.91 6.65
N ILE A 265 -11.57 -8.32 7.07
CA ILE A 265 -12.89 -8.52 6.43
C ILE A 265 -12.96 -7.80 5.08
N ASP A 266 -12.41 -6.59 5.02
CA ASP A 266 -12.42 -5.73 3.83
C ASP A 266 -11.03 -5.14 3.59
N ASP A 267 -10.20 -5.90 2.86
CA ASP A 267 -8.82 -5.51 2.62
C ASP A 267 -8.74 -4.51 1.45
N PRO A 268 -8.19 -3.29 1.65
CA PRO A 268 -7.93 -2.37 0.54
C PRO A 268 -6.91 -2.92 -0.48
N PHE A 269 -6.13 -3.94 -0.13
CA PHE A 269 -5.13 -4.60 -0.96
C PHE A 269 -5.66 -5.93 -1.55
N VAL A 270 -6.56 -5.82 -2.52
CA VAL A 270 -7.29 -6.99 -3.06
C VAL A 270 -6.42 -8.04 -3.78
N SER A 271 -5.22 -7.71 -4.26
CA SER A 271 -4.35 -8.68 -4.92
C SER A 271 -2.88 -8.26 -4.97
N ASN A 272 -1.99 -9.25 -5.07
CA ASN A 272 -0.57 -9.07 -5.36
C ASN A 272 -0.16 -10.05 -6.47
N ARG A 273 0.62 -9.57 -7.45
CA ARG A 273 1.05 -10.39 -8.59
C ARG A 273 2.37 -11.09 -8.30
N ARG A 274 2.55 -12.26 -8.89
CA ARG A 274 3.80 -13.03 -8.93
C ARG A 274 4.01 -13.62 -10.33
N VAL A 275 5.25 -14.00 -10.64
CA VAL A 275 5.60 -14.79 -11.83
C VAL A 275 6.19 -16.12 -11.36
N ALA A 276 5.66 -17.24 -11.85
CA ALA A 276 6.26 -18.54 -11.61
C ALA A 276 7.63 -18.63 -12.29
N THR A 277 8.67 -19.07 -11.57
CA THR A 277 10.03 -19.20 -12.11
C THR A 277 10.32 -20.61 -12.64
N ARG A 278 9.44 -21.55 -12.31
CA ARG A 278 9.44 -22.97 -12.67
C ARG A 278 8.01 -23.49 -12.58
N ALA A 279 7.77 -24.69 -13.11
CA ALA A 279 6.51 -25.38 -12.89
C ALA A 279 6.31 -25.66 -11.38
N VAL A 280 5.14 -25.30 -10.85
CA VAL A 280 4.74 -25.51 -9.45
C VAL A 280 3.34 -26.09 -9.42
N ASN A 281 3.13 -27.15 -8.65
CA ASN A 281 1.79 -27.65 -8.40
C ASN A 281 1.17 -26.89 -7.23
N LEU A 282 0.06 -26.18 -7.46
CA LEU A 282 -0.62 -25.38 -6.46
C LEU A 282 -2.13 -25.58 -6.59
N GLY A 283 -2.79 -25.97 -5.50
CA GLY A 283 -4.25 -26.21 -5.52
C GLY A 283 -4.69 -27.33 -6.47
N GLY A 284 -3.79 -28.24 -6.87
CA GLY A 284 -4.05 -29.31 -7.84
C GLY A 284 -3.77 -28.94 -9.30
N GLU A 285 -3.39 -27.68 -9.56
CA GLU A 285 -3.05 -27.17 -10.88
C GLU A 285 -1.54 -26.99 -11.06
N GLU A 286 -1.04 -27.19 -12.27
CA GLU A 286 0.35 -26.89 -12.60
C GLU A 286 0.46 -25.45 -13.14
N ILE A 287 1.12 -24.59 -12.36
CA ILE A 287 1.40 -23.20 -12.69
C ILE A 287 2.80 -23.13 -13.31
N ALA A 288 2.91 -22.60 -14.53
CA ALA A 288 4.15 -22.39 -15.27
C ALA A 288 4.11 -21.08 -16.07
#